data_AF-A0A7S0FWH5-F1
#
_entry.id   AF-A0A7S0FWH5-F1
#
_cell.length_a   1.000
_cell.length_b   1.000
_cell.length_c   1.000
_cell.angle_alpha   90.00
_cell.angle_beta   90.00
_cell.angle_gamma   90.00
#
_symmetry.space_group_name_H-M   'P 1'
#
loop_
_entity.id
_entity.type
_entity.pdbx_description
1 polymer ?
#
loop_
_entity_poly.entity_id
_entity_poly.type
_entity_poly.pdbx_seq_one_letter_code
_entity_poly.pdbx_strand_id
1 'polypeptide(L)'
;YALLGHVRAELPEADVHVWSSTANILADRKRRWKQTDFDGYRERGVEVHLDDETLVDPWAHLSRAHILIMSMSSFSMVPGVLNQNCVIFAGNVAKPLDNWVNGMNSNRPSFLAELRACFARGRQ
;
A
#
# COMPACT_ATOMS: atom_id res chain seq x y z
N TYR A 1 4.13 9.75 -0.85
CA TYR A 1 4.84 9.48 -2.13
C TYR A 1 6.27 8.94 -1.99
N ALA A 2 7.00 9.13 -0.88
CA ALA A 2 8.40 8.65 -0.78
C ALA A 2 8.59 7.14 -1.04
N LEU A 3 7.71 6.29 -0.50
CA LEU A 3 7.74 4.85 -0.75
C LEU A 3 7.59 4.49 -2.23
N LEU A 4 6.71 5.19 -2.96
CA LEU A 4 6.58 5.03 -4.41
C LEU A 4 7.90 5.34 -5.13
N GLY A 5 8.63 6.36 -4.66
CA GLY A 5 9.96 6.68 -5.19
C GLY A 5 10.96 5.54 -4.99
N HIS A 6 10.96 4.88 -3.83
CA HIS A 6 11.80 3.70 -3.60
C HIS A 6 11.41 2.52 -4.48
N VAL A 7 10.11 2.26 -4.66
CA VAL A 7 9.63 1.22 -5.58
C VAL A 7 10.10 1.50 -7.00
N ARG A 8 9.89 2.72 -7.52
CA ARG A 8 10.31 3.08 -8.89
C ARG A 8 11.82 3.09 -9.09
N ALA A 9 12.60 3.38 -8.05
CA ALA A 9 14.06 3.33 -8.13
C ALA A 9 14.59 1.89 -8.25
N GLU A 10 13.97 0.93 -7.57
CA GLU A 10 14.39 -0.48 -7.55
C GLU A 10 13.67 -1.32 -8.63
N LEU A 11 12.48 -0.89 -9.05
CA LEU A 11 11.59 -1.55 -10.01
C LEU A 11 10.96 -0.49 -10.94
N PRO A 12 11.72 0.02 -11.93
CA PRO A 12 11.25 1.09 -12.81
C PRO A 12 9.99 0.69 -13.61
N GLU A 13 9.95 -0.57 -14.06
CA GLU A 13 8.86 -1.16 -14.85
C GLU A 13 7.68 -1.66 -13.99
N ALA A 14 7.66 -1.37 -12.68
CA ALA A 14 6.57 -1.82 -11.83
C ALA A 14 5.23 -1.26 -12.32
N ASP A 15 4.24 -2.12 -12.45
CA ASP A 15 2.85 -1.68 -12.58
C ASP A 15 2.32 -1.29 -11.21
N VAL A 16 1.82 -0.06 -11.07
CA VAL A 16 1.48 0.52 -9.77
C VAL A 16 0.04 0.98 -9.76
N HIS A 17 -0.70 0.40 -8.82
CA HIS A 17 -2.12 0.67 -8.62
C HIS A 17 -2.37 1.17 -7.20
N VAL A 18 -3.38 2.03 -7.03
CA VAL A 18 -3.90 2.47 -5.75
C VAL A 18 -5.40 2.24 -5.70
N TRP A 19 -5.85 1.56 -4.65
CA TRP A 19 -7.26 1.40 -4.31
C TRP A 19 -7.63 2.26 -3.10
N SER A 20 -8.74 2.98 -3.19
CA SER A 20 -9.29 3.75 -2.07
C SER A 20 -10.81 3.94 -2.24
N SER A 21 -11.45 4.55 -1.23
CA SER A 21 -12.81 5.06 -1.36
C SER A 21 -12.82 6.57 -1.19
N THR A 22 -13.73 7.24 -1.92
CA THR A 22 -14.03 8.66 -1.71
C THR A 22 -14.98 8.87 -0.52
N ALA A 23 -15.76 7.84 -0.18
CA ALA A 23 -16.60 7.82 1.00
C ALA A 23 -15.74 7.66 2.27
N ASN A 24 -16.15 8.35 3.34
CA ASN A 24 -15.59 8.11 4.67
C ASN A 24 -16.53 7.18 5.44
N ILE A 25 -16.00 6.42 6.40
CA ILE A 25 -16.81 5.56 7.26
C ILE A 25 -17.75 6.42 8.10
N LEU A 26 -18.93 5.90 8.43
CA LEU A 26 -19.97 6.62 9.19
C LEU A 26 -19.46 7.22 10.52
N ALA A 27 -18.42 6.61 11.10
CA ALA A 27 -17.79 7.00 12.35
C ALA A 27 -16.87 8.23 12.24
N ASP A 28 -16.40 8.61 11.05
CA ASP A 28 -15.58 9.80 10.83
C ASP A 28 -16.18 10.70 9.74
N ARG A 29 -16.90 11.73 10.17
CA ARG A 29 -17.61 12.67 9.29
C ARG A 29 -16.75 13.85 8.84
N LYS A 30 -15.48 13.95 9.27
CA LYS A 30 -14.74 15.22 9.24
C LYS A 30 -14.18 15.59 7.86
N ARG A 31 -14.00 14.64 6.94
CA ARG A 31 -13.61 14.91 5.55
C ARG A 31 -13.91 13.71 4.65
N ARG A 32 -14.67 13.91 3.57
CA ARG A 32 -14.74 12.96 2.45
C ARG A 32 -13.60 13.26 1.49
N TRP A 33 -12.99 12.22 0.94
CA TRP A 33 -12.00 12.39 -0.13
C TRP A 33 -12.73 12.73 -1.43
N LYS A 34 -12.07 13.49 -2.30
CA LYS A 34 -12.52 13.79 -3.65
C LYS A 34 -11.65 13.04 -4.63
N GLN A 35 -12.18 12.81 -5.83
CA GLN A 35 -11.41 12.29 -6.98
C GLN A 35 -10.07 13.03 -7.16
N THR A 36 -10.07 14.35 -7.02
CA THR A 36 -8.88 15.21 -7.18
C THR A 36 -7.84 15.06 -6.08
N ASP A 37 -8.19 14.54 -4.90
CA ASP A 37 -7.21 14.27 -3.84
C ASP A 37 -6.21 13.17 -4.26
N PHE A 38 -6.52 12.40 -5.31
CA PHE A 38 -5.69 11.32 -5.85
C PHE A 38 -4.92 11.71 -7.13
N ASP A 39 -5.05 12.95 -7.62
CA ASP A 39 -4.38 13.37 -8.87
C ASP A 39 -2.86 13.26 -8.78
N GLY A 40 -2.28 13.46 -7.59
CA GLY A 40 -0.85 13.25 -7.37
C GLY A 40 -0.39 11.81 -7.66
N TYR A 41 -1.25 10.80 -7.53
CA TYR A 41 -0.92 9.44 -7.98
C TYR A 41 -1.00 9.32 -9.50
N ARG A 42 -2.08 9.85 -10.11
CA ARG A 42 -2.28 9.83 -11.56
C ARG A 42 -1.14 10.52 -12.32
N GLU A 43 -0.74 11.70 -11.87
CA GLU A 43 0.38 12.47 -12.40
C GLU A 43 1.72 11.71 -12.36
N ARG A 44 1.83 10.69 -11.51
CA ARG A 44 3.01 9.83 -11.34
C ARG A 44 2.87 8.48 -12.04
N GLY A 45 1.89 8.35 -12.94
CA GLY A 45 1.65 7.13 -13.71
C GLY A 45 1.19 5.96 -12.84
N VAL A 46 0.46 6.24 -11.76
CA VAL A 46 -0.21 5.22 -10.93
C VAL A 46 -1.66 5.10 -11.37
N GLU A 47 -2.13 3.87 -11.57
CA GLU A 47 -3.53 3.60 -11.86
C GLU A 47 -4.36 3.74 -10.57
N VAL A 48 -5.40 4.57 -10.61
CA VAL A 48 -6.20 4.89 -9.43
C VAL A 48 -7.59 4.29 -9.57
N HIS A 49 -7.90 3.38 -8.65
CA HIS A 49 -9.17 2.67 -8.52
C HIS A 49 -9.92 3.22 -7.32
N LEU A 50 -11.11 3.77 -7.53
CA LEU A 50 -11.92 4.34 -6.46
C LEU A 50 -13.33 3.77 -6.48
N ASP A 51 -13.83 3.46 -5.29
CA ASP A 51 -15.24 3.12 -5.06
C ASP A 51 -15.71 1.90 -5.88
N ASP A 52 -14.90 0.83 -5.92
CA ASP A 52 -15.28 -0.46 -6.49
C ASP A 52 -16.60 -0.98 -5.89
N GLU A 53 -17.42 -1.61 -6.74
CA GLU A 53 -18.72 -2.15 -6.35
C GLU A 53 -18.60 -3.27 -5.30
N THR A 54 -17.49 -4.01 -5.33
CA THR A 54 -17.22 -5.13 -4.43
C THR A 54 -15.84 -5.01 -3.78
N LEU A 55 -15.68 -5.68 -2.64
CA LEU A 55 -14.38 -5.80 -1.98
C LEU A 55 -13.52 -6.95 -2.56
N VAL A 56 -14.12 -7.86 -3.33
CA VAL A 56 -13.45 -9.09 -3.77
C VAL A 56 -12.35 -8.76 -4.77
N ASP A 57 -12.65 -7.94 -5.77
CA ASP A 57 -11.70 -7.55 -6.80
C ASP A 57 -10.48 -6.81 -6.22
N PRO A 58 -10.64 -5.71 -5.45
CA PRO A 58 -9.49 -5.03 -4.87
C PRO A 58 -8.70 -5.95 -3.94
N TRP A 59 -9.35 -6.77 -3.11
CA TRP A 59 -8.63 -7.69 -2.24
C TRP A 59 -7.89 -8.79 -2.99
N ALA A 60 -8.40 -9.27 -4.13
CA ALA A 60 -7.70 -10.22 -4.97
C ALA A 60 -6.39 -9.62 -5.53
N HIS A 61 -6.46 -8.39 -6.06
CA HIS A 61 -5.26 -7.67 -6.52
C HIS A 61 -4.26 -7.43 -5.39
N LEU A 62 -4.71 -6.89 -4.26
CA LEU A 62 -3.84 -6.56 -3.13
C LEU A 62 -3.21 -7.80 -2.50
N SER A 63 -3.94 -8.92 -2.42
CA SER A 63 -3.42 -10.19 -1.86
C SER A 63 -2.40 -10.87 -2.77
N ARG A 64 -2.43 -10.59 -4.07
CA ARG A 64 -1.52 -11.17 -5.08
C ARG A 64 -0.38 -10.23 -5.47
N ALA A 65 -0.42 -8.97 -5.05
CA ALA A 65 0.61 -7.99 -5.37
C ALA A 65 2.01 -8.48 -4.97
N HIS A 66 2.99 -8.26 -5.83
CA HIS A 66 4.41 -8.49 -5.52
C HIS A 66 4.86 -7.63 -4.33
N ILE A 67 4.39 -6.38 -4.29
CA ILE A 67 4.61 -5.43 -3.21
C ILE A 67 3.27 -4.80 -2.86
N LEU A 68 2.84 -4.99 -1.61
CA LEU A 68 1.67 -4.35 -1.04
C LEU A 68 2.11 -3.27 -0.05
N ILE A 69 1.82 -2.01 -0.38
CA ILE A 69 1.99 -0.88 0.54
C ILE A 69 0.65 -0.57 1.17
N MET A 70 0.55 -0.79 2.49
CA MET A 70 -0.67 -0.52 3.24
C MET A 70 -0.80 0.97 3.57
N SER A 71 -2.03 1.42 3.76
CA SER A 71 -2.33 2.69 4.42
C SER A 71 -2.83 2.43 5.84
N MET A 72 -2.97 3.49 6.66
CA MET A 72 -3.57 3.37 7.99
C MET A 72 -5.08 3.13 7.89
N SER A 73 -5.46 1.92 7.47
CA SER A 73 -6.85 1.51 7.23
C SER A 73 -7.03 0.02 7.49
N SER A 74 -8.16 -0.35 8.11
CA SER A 74 -8.56 -1.75 8.30
C SER A 74 -8.83 -2.45 6.96
N PHE A 75 -9.19 -1.71 5.91
CA PHE A 75 -9.43 -2.23 4.55
C PHE A 75 -8.25 -3.06 4.02
N SER A 76 -7.02 -2.61 4.29
CA SER A 76 -5.80 -3.26 3.79
C SER A 76 -5.31 -4.45 4.64
N MET A 77 -5.90 -4.68 5.82
CA MET A 77 -5.42 -5.73 6.74
C MET A 77 -5.67 -7.14 6.21
N VAL A 78 -6.87 -7.41 5.69
CA VAL A 78 -7.23 -8.73 5.14
C VAL A 78 -6.31 -9.11 3.99
N PRO A 79 -6.18 -8.33 2.91
CA PRO A 79 -5.26 -8.67 1.83
C PRO A 79 -3.80 -8.65 2.28
N GLY A 80 -3.43 -7.82 3.27
CA GLY A 80 -2.11 -7.85 3.90
C GLY A 80 -1.76 -9.22 4.48
N VAL A 81 -2.65 -9.80 5.27
CA VAL A 81 -2.47 -11.13 5.89
C VAL A 81 -2.41 -12.24 4.85
N LEU A 82 -3.17 -12.12 3.76
CA LEU A 82 -3.19 -13.11 2.69
C LEU A 82 -1.96 -13.03 1.78
N ASN A 83 -1.37 -11.84 1.63
CA ASN A 83 -0.24 -11.61 0.75
C ASN A 83 1.04 -12.28 1.31
N GLN A 84 1.57 -13.25 0.56
CA GLN A 84 2.76 -14.03 0.92
C GLN A 84 4.09 -13.38 0.45
N ASN A 85 4.02 -12.21 -0.18
CA ASN A 85 5.15 -11.55 -0.84
C ASN A 85 5.75 -10.45 0.04
N CYS A 86 5.90 -9.24 -0.50
CA CYS A 86 6.38 -8.08 0.22
C CYS A 86 5.21 -7.24 0.75
N VAL A 87 5.05 -7.17 2.08
CA VAL A 87 4.07 -6.29 2.72
C VAL A 87 4.77 -5.18 3.49
N ILE A 88 4.46 -3.93 3.16
CA ILE A 88 4.91 -2.73 3.85
C ILE A 88 3.76 -2.20 4.68
N PHE A 89 3.88 -2.37 5.98
CA PHE A 89 2.87 -2.04 6.96
C PHE A 89 2.84 -0.54 7.27
N ALA A 90 1.65 0.07 7.30
CA ALA A 90 1.48 1.49 7.57
C ALA A 90 1.76 1.92 9.02
N GLY A 91 2.08 0.98 9.91
CA GLY A 91 2.44 1.23 11.31
C GLY A 91 1.31 1.80 12.17
N ASN A 92 0.14 1.17 12.14
CA ASN A 92 -0.99 1.49 13.02
C ASN A 92 -0.81 0.90 14.45
N VAL A 93 -1.89 0.84 15.24
CA VAL A 93 -1.98 0.38 16.66
C VAL A 93 -1.31 -0.96 17.04
N ALA A 94 -0.70 -1.69 16.10
CA ALA A 94 -0.01 -2.95 16.34
C ALA A 94 1.41 -2.98 15.76
N LYS A 95 2.18 -4.00 16.17
CA LYS A 95 3.45 -4.33 15.49
C LYS A 95 3.14 -4.98 14.13
N PRO A 96 3.99 -4.78 13.10
CA PRO A 96 3.89 -5.56 11.87
C PRO A 96 3.99 -7.05 12.18
N LEU A 97 3.36 -7.90 11.36
CA LEU A 97 3.55 -9.35 11.42
C LEU A 97 4.99 -9.73 11.06
N ASP A 98 5.38 -10.95 11.42
CA ASP A 98 6.67 -11.50 11.02
C ASP A 98 6.82 -11.43 9.50
N ASN A 99 8.01 -11.01 9.06
CA ASN A 99 8.37 -10.75 7.66
C ASN A 99 7.76 -9.49 7.01
N TRP A 100 6.88 -8.75 7.67
CA TRP A 100 6.40 -7.46 7.16
C TRP A 100 7.41 -6.34 7.45
N VAL A 101 7.54 -5.38 6.53
CA VAL A 101 8.36 -4.19 6.76
C VAL A 101 7.54 -3.15 7.48
N ASN A 102 8.07 -2.58 8.56
CA ASN A 102 7.46 -1.40 9.17
C ASN A 102 7.69 -0.17 8.27
N GLY A 103 6.64 0.31 7.61
CA GLY A 103 6.67 1.51 6.77
C GLY A 103 6.76 2.81 7.57
N MET A 104 6.50 2.78 8.88
CA MET A 104 6.73 3.91 9.77
C MET A 104 8.20 3.99 10.21
N ASN A 105 8.63 5.18 10.61
CA ASN A 105 10.01 5.45 11.01
C ASN A 105 11.03 5.05 9.91
N SER A 106 10.85 5.60 8.71
CA SER A 106 11.75 5.40 7.57
C SER A 106 13.18 5.89 7.80
N ASN A 107 13.41 6.65 8.88
CA ASN A 107 14.72 7.21 9.23
C ASN A 107 15.60 6.22 9.99
N ARG A 108 15.08 5.04 10.39
CA ARG A 108 15.89 4.03 11.06
C ARG A 108 16.98 3.50 10.11
N PRO A 109 18.20 3.21 10.61
CA PRO A 109 19.32 2.78 9.76
C PRO A 109 19.05 1.53 8.92
N SER A 110 18.22 0.61 9.43
CA SER A 110 17.90 -0.66 8.77
C SER A 110 16.83 -0.56 7.68
N PHE A 111 16.11 0.57 7.57
CA PHE A 111 14.90 0.68 6.74
C PHE A 111 15.12 0.28 5.27
N LEU A 112 16.18 0.81 4.65
CA LEU A 112 16.47 0.52 3.24
C LEU A 112 16.87 -0.94 3.03
N ALA A 113 17.59 -1.54 3.98
CA ALA A 113 17.95 -2.96 3.90
C ALA A 113 16.71 -3.85 4.03
N GLU A 114 15.80 -3.51 4.95
CA GLU A 114 14.51 -4.20 5.12
C GLU A 114 13.63 -4.10 3.87
N LEU A 115 13.52 -2.90 3.27
CA LEU A 115 12.77 -2.70 2.03
C LEU A 115 13.34 -3.54 0.88
N ARG A 116 14.66 -3.53 0.68
CA ARG A 116 15.29 -4.32 -0.38
C ARG A 116 15.10 -5.82 -0.18
N ALA A 117 15.22 -6.31 1.05
CA ALA A 117 14.95 -7.70 1.36
C ALA A 117 13.49 -8.08 1.08
N CYS A 118 12.55 -7.17 1.38
CA CYS A 118 11.14 -7.33 1.05
C CYS A 118 10.91 -7.38 -0.46
N PHE A 119 11.43 -6.40 -1.21
CA PHE A 119 11.32 -6.38 -2.68
C PHE A 119 11.92 -7.63 -3.33
N ALA A 120 13.01 -8.17 -2.78
CA ALA A 120 13.59 -9.41 -3.27
C ALA A 120 12.65 -10.62 -3.11
N ARG A 121 11.86 -10.69 -2.04
CA ARG A 121 10.83 -11.74 -1.88
C ARG A 121 9.67 -11.55 -2.84
N GLY A 122 9.26 -10.30 -3.09
CA GLY A 122 8.17 -9.99 -4.00
C GLY A 122 8.46 -10.29 -5.47
N ARG A 123 9.71 -10.58 -5.84
CA ARG A 123 10.11 -10.93 -7.22
C ARG A 123 10.08 -12.45 -7.51
N GLN A 124 9.82 -13.28 -6.51
CA GLN A 124 9.74 -14.74 -6.63
C GLN A 124 8.33 -15.16 -7.02
#